data_AF-C5X3D9-F1
#
_entry.id   AF-C5X3D9-F1
#
_cell.length_a   1.000
_cell.length_b   1.000
_cell.length_c   1.000
_cell.angle_alpha   90.00
_cell.angle_beta   90.00
_cell.angle_gamma   90.00
#
_symmetry.space_group_name_H-M   'P 1'
#
loop_
_entity.id
_entity.type
_entity.pdbx_description
1 polymer ?
#
loop_
_entity_poly.entity_id
_entity_poly.type
_entity_poly.pdbx_seq_one_letter_code
_entity_poly.pdbx_strand_id
1 'polypeptide(L)'
;MGLCHGKPTQIPEAEAEEDPHVASGAGDGGDGATSPSAATAPAAKPGTPKQPKFPFYLPSPLPPSSYKGSPANSSVASTPARGGFKRPFPPPSPAKHIRALLARRHGSVKPNEASIPEGGEPELGLDKSFGFSKHFFARYDLGEEVGRGHFGYTCSAKAKKGEHKGQDVAVKVIPKAKMTTAIAIEDVRREVRILSSLTGHSNLVQFYDAFEDEDNVYIVMELCKGGELLDRILARGGKYSEEDAKVVMVQILSVVSFCHLQGVVHRDLKPENFLFSSKEENSPLKVIDFGLSDFVKPDERLNDIVGSAYYVAPEVLHRSYGTEADMWSIGVIAYILLCGSRPFWARTESGIFRAVLKAEPSFDEAPWPTLTAEAKDFVKRLLNKDYRKRMTAAQALSHPWIRNAQQVKVPLDMIIYKLMRAYISSSSLRKSALRALAKTLTTNQLFYVREQFELLGPNKNGYISLQNLKSALVKNSTDAMKDSRVVDFVNTVCTLQYRKLDFEEFAASAISVYQMEALETWEQHARRAYDLFDKEGNRPIVIEELASELGLGPSVPLHVVLQDWIRHADGKLSFLGFIKLLHGVSSRSIPKA
;
A
#
# COMPACT_ATOMS: atom_id res chain seq x y z
N MET A 1 14.66 -43.93 -28.58
CA MET A 1 14.43 -45.13 -27.75
C MET A 1 15.79 -45.72 -27.38
N GLY A 2 15.90 -46.44 -26.26
CA GLY A 2 17.17 -47.01 -25.77
C GLY A 2 17.84 -46.16 -24.70
N LEU A 3 18.39 -46.81 -23.68
CA LEU A 3 19.04 -46.24 -22.48
C LEU A 3 20.27 -47.12 -22.10
N CYS A 4 21.04 -46.63 -21.11
CA CYS A 4 21.97 -47.37 -20.22
C CYS A 4 23.47 -47.52 -20.60
N HIS A 5 24.26 -46.58 -20.05
CA HIS A 5 25.36 -46.82 -19.08
C HIS A 5 26.77 -47.30 -19.53
N GLY A 6 27.80 -46.73 -18.88
CA GLY A 6 29.21 -47.17 -18.91
C GLY A 6 30.14 -46.35 -17.97
N LYS A 7 30.97 -47.05 -17.17
CA LYS A 7 32.08 -46.64 -16.25
C LYS A 7 32.84 -47.97 -15.87
N PRO A 8 34.04 -48.01 -15.24
CA PRO A 8 34.83 -47.00 -14.48
C PRO A 8 36.36 -47.00 -14.83
N THR A 9 37.26 -47.02 -13.80
CA THR A 9 38.76 -47.13 -13.72
C THR A 9 39.62 -45.90 -14.12
N GLN A 10 40.80 -45.57 -13.53
CA GLN A 10 41.60 -45.96 -12.32
C GLN A 10 42.65 -44.82 -11.99
N ILE A 11 42.99 -44.45 -10.72
CA ILE A 11 44.11 -44.88 -9.80
C ILE A 11 45.55 -44.45 -10.28
N PRO A 12 46.60 -44.09 -9.46
CA PRO A 12 46.95 -44.44 -8.04
C PRO A 12 47.52 -43.31 -7.10
N GLU A 13 48.15 -43.72 -5.96
CA GLU A 13 49.14 -43.02 -5.05
C GLU A 13 48.61 -41.96 -4.05
N ALA A 14 49.16 -41.72 -2.83
CA ALA A 14 50.09 -42.42 -1.89
C ALA A 14 50.17 -41.58 -0.57
N GLU A 15 50.54 -42.00 0.67
CA GLU A 15 50.70 -43.30 1.39
C GLU A 15 50.55 -43.08 2.94
N ALA A 16 51.15 -43.86 3.87
CA ALA A 16 50.75 -43.92 5.32
C ALA A 16 51.85 -44.14 6.41
N GLU A 17 51.56 -43.65 7.64
CA GLU A 17 52.23 -43.82 8.98
C GLU A 17 51.23 -43.36 10.09
N GLU A 18 51.24 -43.71 11.39
CA GLU A 18 51.55 -44.98 12.11
C GLU A 18 50.80 -44.95 13.49
N ASP A 19 50.65 -46.09 14.19
CA ASP A 19 49.93 -46.27 15.50
C ASP A 19 50.99 -46.38 16.67
N PRO A 20 50.78 -46.75 17.99
CA PRO A 20 49.70 -47.58 18.57
C PRO A 20 49.29 -47.38 20.08
N HIS A 21 48.37 -48.27 20.56
CA HIS A 21 48.27 -48.84 21.95
C HIS A 21 47.72 -47.98 23.13
N VAL A 22 47.04 -48.51 24.19
CA VAL A 22 46.58 -49.89 24.54
C VAL A 22 45.34 -49.90 25.49
N ALA A 23 44.61 -51.03 25.47
CA ALA A 23 43.70 -51.71 26.45
C ALA A 23 43.53 -51.18 27.92
N SER A 24 42.55 -51.58 28.77
CA SER A 24 41.35 -52.49 28.70
C SER A 24 40.61 -52.49 30.06
N GLY A 25 39.35 -52.97 30.15
CA GLY A 25 38.78 -53.47 31.43
C GLY A 25 37.25 -53.41 31.57
N ALA A 26 36.65 -54.38 32.26
CA ALA A 26 35.22 -54.44 32.61
C ALA A 26 35.03 -55.01 34.05
N GLY A 27 33.87 -54.76 34.67
CA GLY A 27 33.51 -55.22 36.03
C GLY A 27 32.04 -54.95 36.38
N ASP A 28 31.48 -55.68 37.36
CA ASP A 28 30.03 -55.83 37.59
C ASP A 28 29.66 -55.95 39.10
N GLY A 29 28.38 -55.72 39.45
CA GLY A 29 27.78 -55.89 40.79
C GLY A 29 28.09 -54.79 41.85
N GLY A 30 27.34 -54.64 42.96
CA GLY A 30 26.08 -55.27 43.40
C GLY A 30 25.80 -55.07 44.91
N ASP A 31 24.53 -54.80 45.30
CA ASP A 31 23.97 -54.78 46.68
C ASP A 31 24.61 -53.84 47.76
N GLY A 32 23.99 -53.53 48.93
CA GLY A 32 22.60 -53.71 49.37
C GLY A 32 22.34 -53.31 50.85
N ALA A 33 21.15 -52.73 51.12
CA ALA A 33 20.41 -52.59 52.41
C ALA A 33 21.02 -51.94 53.69
N THR A 34 20.30 -50.96 54.28
CA THR A 34 19.66 -51.04 55.63
C THR A 34 18.86 -49.76 56.00
N SER A 35 17.94 -49.87 56.98
CA SER A 35 17.02 -48.81 57.50
C SER A 35 16.96 -48.89 59.05
N PRO A 36 16.38 -47.93 59.83
CA PRO A 36 14.90 -47.85 59.98
C PRO A 36 14.22 -46.52 60.46
N SER A 37 12.91 -46.42 60.16
CA SER A 37 11.78 -45.95 61.01
C SER A 37 11.73 -44.57 61.72
N ALA A 38 10.75 -43.75 61.31
CA ALA A 38 9.77 -43.05 62.18
C ALA A 38 8.50 -42.68 61.36
N ALA A 39 7.35 -42.40 61.98
CA ALA A 39 6.02 -42.26 61.31
C ALA A 39 5.04 -41.37 62.13
N THR A 40 3.78 -41.05 61.74
CA THR A 40 2.87 -41.59 60.70
C THR A 40 1.75 -40.59 60.31
N ALA A 41 1.22 -40.67 59.07
CA ALA A 41 -0.18 -40.41 58.66
C ALA A 41 -0.81 -38.97 58.73
N PRO A 42 -1.90 -38.66 57.97
CA PRO A 42 -2.18 -39.08 56.58
C PRO A 42 -2.85 -38.03 55.63
N ALA A 43 -2.65 -38.25 54.33
CA ALA A 43 -3.62 -38.13 53.21
C ALA A 43 -4.27 -36.78 52.77
N ALA A 44 -3.87 -36.33 51.56
CA ALA A 44 -4.76 -35.79 50.51
C ALA A 44 -4.18 -36.17 49.12
N LYS A 45 -5.02 -36.30 48.06
CA LYS A 45 -4.59 -36.74 46.72
C LYS A 45 -4.35 -35.56 45.74
N PRO A 46 -3.41 -35.68 44.78
CA PRO A 46 -3.14 -34.64 43.79
C PRO A 46 -4.16 -34.61 42.64
N GLY A 47 -4.46 -33.41 42.14
CA GLY A 47 -5.24 -33.18 40.92
C GLY A 47 -4.36 -32.76 39.75
N THR A 48 -4.65 -33.24 38.54
CA THR A 48 -3.91 -32.91 37.32
C THR A 48 -4.22 -31.49 36.81
N PRO A 49 -3.23 -30.75 36.28
CA PRO A 49 -3.46 -29.44 35.69
C PRO A 49 -4.24 -29.57 34.38
N LYS A 50 -5.39 -28.89 34.27
CA LYS A 50 -6.22 -28.87 33.06
C LYS A 50 -5.67 -27.84 32.06
N GLN A 51 -5.51 -28.25 30.80
CA GLN A 51 -5.34 -27.30 29.70
C GLN A 51 -6.63 -26.48 29.48
N PRO A 52 -6.55 -25.18 29.16
CA PRO A 52 -7.71 -24.39 28.75
C PRO A 52 -8.12 -24.76 27.32
N LYS A 53 -9.31 -25.35 27.17
CA LYS A 53 -9.95 -25.51 25.85
C LYS A 53 -10.66 -24.20 25.49
N PHE A 54 -10.31 -23.59 24.37
CA PHE A 54 -10.98 -22.39 23.86
C PHE A 54 -12.32 -22.75 23.19
N PRO A 55 -13.46 -22.14 23.61
CA PRO A 55 -14.70 -22.18 22.85
C PRO A 55 -14.66 -21.11 21.74
N PHE A 56 -14.32 -21.52 20.52
CA PHE A 56 -14.64 -20.72 19.34
C PHE A 56 -16.15 -20.84 19.01
N TYR A 57 -16.68 -19.83 18.32
CA TYR A 57 -18.08 -19.57 17.98
C TYR A 57 -19.00 -18.97 19.06
N LEU A 58 -19.58 -17.83 18.69
CA LEU A 58 -20.92 -17.38 19.11
C LEU A 58 -21.64 -16.90 17.82
N PRO A 59 -22.66 -17.63 17.32
CA PRO A 59 -23.34 -17.28 16.07
C PRO A 59 -24.34 -16.13 16.26
N SER A 60 -24.72 -15.46 15.16
CA SER A 60 -25.69 -14.35 15.16
C SER A 60 -27.10 -14.79 14.75
N PRO A 61 -28.12 -14.59 15.61
CA PRO A 61 -29.54 -14.51 15.22
C PRO A 61 -29.97 -13.04 15.01
N LEU A 62 -31.04 -12.66 14.29
CA LEU A 62 -31.96 -13.29 13.32
C LEU A 62 -32.70 -12.13 12.57
N PRO A 63 -33.38 -12.36 11.42
CA PRO A 63 -34.30 -11.41 10.78
C PRO A 63 -35.77 -11.64 11.25
N PRO A 64 -36.82 -11.00 10.67
CA PRO A 64 -37.06 -9.56 10.51
C PRO A 64 -38.48 -9.08 10.92
N SER A 65 -38.67 -7.74 10.94
CA SER A 65 -39.95 -7.00 10.71
C SER A 65 -40.94 -6.71 11.88
N SER A 66 -41.66 -5.58 11.71
CA SER A 66 -42.90 -5.09 12.36
C SER A 66 -42.98 -4.90 13.89
N TYR A 67 -43.22 -3.66 14.34
CA TYR A 67 -44.57 -3.16 14.72
C TYR A 67 -44.59 -1.63 14.98
N LYS A 68 -45.78 -1.05 15.22
CA LYS A 68 -46.08 0.39 15.36
C LYS A 68 -46.18 0.82 16.84
N GLY A 69 -45.99 2.11 17.15
CA GLY A 69 -46.43 2.71 18.42
C GLY A 69 -45.77 4.06 18.76
N SER A 70 -46.52 5.01 19.30
CA SER A 70 -46.04 6.34 19.77
C SER A 70 -46.65 6.65 21.16
N PRO A 71 -46.71 7.90 21.68
CA PRO A 71 -45.62 8.44 22.51
C PRO A 71 -46.09 9.04 23.87
N ALA A 72 -45.13 9.34 24.76
CA ALA A 72 -45.24 10.36 25.83
C ALA A 72 -43.85 10.97 26.08
N ASN A 73 -43.62 12.29 26.14
CA ASN A 73 -44.18 13.36 26.99
C ASN A 73 -43.83 13.25 28.49
N SER A 74 -42.78 13.97 28.89
CA SER A 74 -42.85 14.89 30.04
C SER A 74 -41.86 16.04 29.86
N SER A 75 -42.19 17.21 30.40
CA SER A 75 -41.45 18.47 30.22
C SER A 75 -41.29 19.19 31.55
N VAL A 76 -40.10 19.71 31.84
CA VAL A 76 -39.88 20.70 32.90
C VAL A 76 -38.91 21.76 32.37
N ALA A 77 -39.22 23.03 32.62
CA ALA A 77 -38.37 24.16 32.22
C ALA A 77 -38.39 25.26 33.28
N SER A 78 -37.22 25.79 33.63
CA SER A 78 -37.04 27.06 34.33
C SER A 78 -35.65 27.63 34.02
N THR A 79 -35.51 28.94 34.14
CA THR A 79 -34.43 29.78 33.59
C THR A 79 -33.83 30.67 34.70
N PRO A 80 -32.93 31.64 34.40
CA PRO A 80 -31.65 31.52 33.71
C PRO A 80 -30.48 32.11 34.54
N ALA A 81 -29.23 31.82 34.17
CA ALA A 81 -28.05 32.52 34.69
C ALA A 81 -27.04 32.89 33.59
N ARG A 82 -26.43 34.08 33.70
CA ARG A 82 -25.44 34.59 32.71
C ARG A 82 -24.05 34.02 32.99
N GLY A 83 -23.40 33.47 31.96
CA GLY A 83 -22.00 33.05 32.02
C GLY A 83 -21.40 32.91 30.62
N GLY A 84 -20.57 33.88 30.21
CA GLY A 84 -20.08 33.98 28.84
C GLY A 84 -18.86 33.10 28.56
N PHE A 85 -19.06 31.95 27.89
CA PHE A 85 -17.97 31.17 27.30
C PHE A 85 -18.25 30.85 25.83
N LYS A 86 -17.47 31.46 24.92
CA LYS A 86 -17.45 31.10 23.49
C LYS A 86 -16.80 29.72 23.33
N ARG A 87 -17.59 28.64 23.41
CA ARG A 87 -17.15 27.31 22.97
C ARG A 87 -16.93 27.35 21.45
N PRO A 88 -15.75 26.97 20.92
CA PRO A 88 -15.58 26.79 19.48
C PRO A 88 -16.57 25.72 18.99
N PHE A 89 -17.26 25.99 17.88
CA PHE A 89 -18.02 24.94 17.22
C PHE A 89 -17.05 23.85 16.76
N PRO A 90 -17.29 22.57 17.09
CA PRO A 90 -16.50 21.49 16.51
C PRO A 90 -16.73 21.48 14.99
N PRO A 91 -15.68 21.29 14.17
CA PRO A 91 -15.85 21.26 12.72
C PRO A 91 -16.83 20.15 12.32
N PRO A 92 -17.69 20.40 11.30
CA PRO A 92 -18.77 19.48 10.95
C PRO A 92 -18.21 18.10 10.59
N SER A 93 -18.69 17.07 11.28
CA SER A 93 -18.18 15.70 11.13
C SER A 93 -18.11 15.28 9.66
N PRO A 94 -16.95 14.84 9.14
CA PRO A 94 -16.80 14.41 7.76
C PRO A 94 -17.84 13.36 7.36
N ALA A 95 -18.27 12.50 8.29
CA ALA A 95 -19.30 11.49 8.09
C ALA A 95 -20.62 12.03 7.51
N LYS A 96 -21.04 13.28 7.81
CA LYS A 96 -22.25 13.86 7.21
C LYS A 96 -22.06 14.18 5.72
N HIS A 97 -20.88 14.69 5.35
CA HIS A 97 -20.53 14.96 3.95
C HIS A 97 -20.17 13.69 3.17
N ILE A 98 -19.55 12.69 3.82
CA ILE A 98 -19.28 11.37 3.25
C ILE A 98 -20.60 10.65 2.97
N ARG A 99 -21.54 10.59 3.93
CA ARG A 99 -22.89 10.05 3.69
C ARG A 99 -23.65 10.81 2.61
N ALA A 100 -23.51 12.14 2.52
CA ALA A 100 -24.15 12.92 1.45
C ALA A 100 -23.53 12.64 0.06
N LEU A 101 -22.22 12.44 -0.04
CA LEU A 101 -21.55 12.09 -1.29
C LEU A 101 -21.84 10.64 -1.72
N LEU A 102 -21.81 9.69 -0.79
CA LEU A 102 -22.26 8.32 -1.03
C LEU A 102 -23.73 8.30 -1.45
N ALA A 103 -24.63 8.99 -0.72
CA ALA A 103 -26.04 9.08 -1.10
C ALA A 103 -26.26 9.69 -2.50
N ARG A 104 -25.45 10.69 -2.89
CA ARG A 104 -25.43 11.25 -4.27
C ARG A 104 -24.93 10.23 -5.31
N ARG A 105 -23.94 9.38 -5.00
CA ARG A 105 -23.49 8.27 -5.87
C ARG A 105 -24.47 7.09 -5.88
N HIS A 106 -25.32 6.95 -4.85
CA HIS A 106 -26.34 5.91 -4.68
C HIS A 106 -27.74 6.28 -5.19
N GLY A 107 -27.98 7.51 -5.67
CA GLY A 107 -29.31 7.98 -6.08
C GLY A 107 -30.36 8.07 -4.96
N SER A 108 -29.96 7.96 -3.68
CA SER A 108 -30.88 7.84 -2.55
C SER A 108 -31.25 9.22 -1.97
N VAL A 109 -31.91 10.03 -2.79
CA VAL A 109 -32.55 11.28 -2.38
C VAL A 109 -34.05 11.02 -2.26
N LYS A 110 -34.61 11.12 -1.05
CA LYS A 110 -36.07 11.15 -0.89
C LYS A 110 -36.61 12.47 -1.44
N PRO A 111 -37.74 12.49 -2.17
CA PRO A 111 -38.45 13.72 -2.46
C PRO A 111 -38.86 14.39 -1.14
N ASN A 112 -38.66 15.71 -1.05
CA ASN A 112 -39.37 16.53 -0.07
C ASN A 112 -40.71 16.93 -0.70
N GLU A 113 -41.80 16.83 0.06
CA GLU A 113 -43.10 17.33 -0.36
C GLU A 113 -43.12 18.86 -0.35
N ALA A 114 -42.87 19.47 -1.50
CA ALA A 114 -43.10 20.88 -1.78
C ALA A 114 -43.44 21.02 -3.27
N SER A 115 -44.73 21.06 -3.60
CA SER A 115 -45.21 21.16 -4.98
C SER A 115 -44.96 22.57 -5.55
N ILE A 116 -44.28 22.62 -6.69
CA ILE A 116 -44.11 23.80 -7.55
C ILE A 116 -44.50 23.34 -8.98
N PRO A 117 -45.23 24.15 -9.79
CA PRO A 117 -45.87 23.65 -11.00
C PRO A 117 -44.92 23.17 -12.10
N GLU A 118 -45.44 22.27 -12.94
CA GLU A 118 -44.71 21.63 -14.05
C GLU A 118 -44.30 22.64 -15.14
N GLY A 119 -43.00 22.92 -15.21
CA GLY A 119 -42.34 23.42 -16.42
C GLY A 119 -41.57 22.26 -17.06
N GLY A 120 -42.12 21.68 -18.12
CA GLY A 120 -41.55 20.49 -18.78
C GLY A 120 -40.30 20.81 -19.61
N GLU A 121 -39.15 21.00 -18.96
CA GLU A 121 -37.87 20.78 -19.65
C GLU A 121 -37.71 19.28 -19.96
N PRO A 122 -37.22 18.91 -21.15
CA PRO A 122 -36.98 17.50 -21.46
C PRO A 122 -35.87 16.95 -20.57
N GLU A 123 -36.11 15.82 -19.90
CA GLU A 123 -35.02 15.07 -19.27
C GLU A 123 -34.04 14.64 -20.37
N LEU A 124 -32.90 15.34 -20.45
CA LEU A 124 -31.75 14.95 -21.26
C LEU A 124 -31.14 13.69 -20.66
N GLY A 125 -31.76 12.55 -21.01
CA GLY A 125 -31.38 11.23 -20.52
C GLY A 125 -29.89 10.98 -20.74
N LEU A 126 -29.21 10.59 -19.66
CA LEU A 126 -27.78 10.29 -19.69
C LEU A 126 -27.50 9.22 -20.74
N ASP A 127 -26.51 9.46 -21.61
CA ASP A 127 -26.03 8.44 -22.55
C ASP A 127 -25.41 7.26 -21.78
N LYS A 128 -26.13 6.12 -21.78
CA LYS A 128 -25.69 4.84 -21.20
C LYS A 128 -25.19 3.86 -22.25
N SER A 129 -24.84 4.33 -23.44
CA SER A 129 -24.01 3.61 -24.39
C SER A 129 -22.56 3.57 -23.90
N PHE A 130 -21.85 2.48 -24.13
CA PHE A 130 -20.42 2.35 -23.80
C PHE A 130 -19.54 2.17 -25.05
N GLY A 131 -20.14 1.81 -26.19
CA GLY A 131 -19.43 1.44 -27.41
C GLY A 131 -18.92 -0.01 -27.37
N PHE A 132 -19.44 -0.84 -26.47
CA PHE A 132 -19.03 -2.23 -26.29
C PHE A 132 -19.80 -3.16 -27.23
N SER A 133 -19.33 -4.40 -27.37
CA SER A 133 -19.98 -5.38 -28.24
C SER A 133 -21.35 -5.80 -27.70
N LYS A 134 -22.37 -5.85 -28.55
CA LYS A 134 -23.76 -6.22 -28.17
C LYS A 134 -24.06 -7.72 -28.22
N HIS A 135 -23.03 -8.57 -28.27
CA HIS A 135 -23.18 -9.99 -28.58
C HIS A 135 -22.69 -10.93 -27.46
N PHE A 136 -22.84 -10.52 -26.20
CA PHE A 136 -22.44 -11.29 -25.02
C PHE A 136 -22.96 -12.74 -25.04
N PHE A 137 -24.29 -12.93 -25.07
CA PHE A 137 -24.93 -14.26 -25.03
C PHE A 137 -24.63 -15.13 -26.27
N ALA A 138 -24.13 -14.55 -27.37
CA ALA A 138 -23.68 -15.29 -28.54
C ALA A 138 -22.26 -15.88 -28.39
N ARG A 139 -21.48 -15.37 -27.41
CA ARG A 139 -20.13 -15.83 -27.05
C ARG A 139 -20.04 -16.53 -25.69
N TYR A 140 -20.96 -16.30 -24.75
CA TYR A 140 -20.93 -16.88 -23.39
C TYR A 140 -22.29 -17.44 -22.97
N ASP A 141 -22.29 -18.47 -22.11
CA ASP A 141 -23.41 -18.85 -21.24
C ASP A 141 -23.17 -18.25 -19.85
N LEU A 142 -24.12 -17.46 -19.34
CA LEU A 142 -24.06 -16.92 -17.98
C LEU A 142 -24.56 -17.99 -16.99
N GLY A 143 -23.81 -18.22 -15.93
CA GLY A 143 -24.11 -19.18 -14.87
C GLY A 143 -24.45 -18.51 -13.54
N GLU A 144 -24.24 -19.25 -12.45
CA GLU A 144 -24.60 -18.85 -11.09
C GLU A 144 -23.80 -17.64 -10.60
N GLU A 145 -24.42 -16.83 -9.73
CA GLU A 145 -23.78 -15.71 -9.03
C GLU A 145 -22.74 -16.23 -8.02
N VAL A 146 -21.48 -15.84 -8.21
CA VAL A 146 -20.34 -16.23 -7.36
C VAL A 146 -19.91 -15.15 -6.37
N GLY A 147 -20.44 -13.93 -6.49
CA GLY A 147 -20.20 -12.84 -5.55
C GLY A 147 -20.99 -11.59 -5.88
N ARG A 148 -21.19 -10.70 -4.89
CA ARG A 148 -21.97 -9.46 -5.06
C ARG A 148 -21.17 -8.23 -4.64
N GLY A 149 -20.98 -7.31 -5.59
CA GLY A 149 -20.32 -6.03 -5.36
C GLY A 149 -21.29 -4.89 -5.05
N HIS A 150 -20.73 -3.71 -4.82
CA HIS A 150 -21.49 -2.48 -4.58
C HIS A 150 -22.30 -2.05 -5.81
N PHE A 151 -21.67 -2.03 -6.99
CA PHE A 151 -22.26 -1.56 -8.25
C PHE A 151 -22.95 -2.68 -9.04
N GLY A 152 -22.48 -3.93 -8.93
CA GLY A 152 -22.92 -5.06 -9.75
C GLY A 152 -22.87 -6.38 -9.00
N TYR A 153 -23.03 -7.48 -9.72
CA TYR A 153 -22.83 -8.84 -9.22
C TYR A 153 -21.93 -9.61 -10.19
N THR A 154 -21.19 -10.59 -9.70
CA THR A 154 -20.28 -11.40 -10.49
C THR A 154 -20.85 -12.80 -10.63
N CYS A 155 -21.05 -13.24 -11.86
CA CYS A 155 -21.43 -14.61 -12.17
C CYS A 155 -20.23 -15.42 -12.66
N SER A 156 -20.32 -16.73 -12.47
CA SER A 156 -19.61 -17.67 -13.34
C SER A 156 -20.21 -17.62 -14.75
N ALA A 157 -19.43 -17.95 -15.77
CA ALA A 157 -19.90 -18.10 -17.14
C ALA A 157 -19.01 -19.10 -17.90
N LYS A 158 -19.51 -19.64 -19.02
CA LYS A 158 -18.75 -20.54 -19.90
C LYS A 158 -18.66 -20.00 -21.32
N ALA A 159 -17.46 -19.97 -21.89
CA ALA A 159 -17.22 -19.43 -23.22
C ALA A 159 -17.63 -20.43 -24.33
N LYS A 160 -18.51 -20.00 -25.24
CA LYS A 160 -19.03 -20.77 -26.39
C LYS A 160 -18.12 -20.71 -27.61
N LYS A 161 -17.45 -19.58 -27.81
CA LYS A 161 -16.76 -19.18 -29.06
C LYS A 161 -15.57 -18.26 -28.75
N GLY A 162 -14.68 -18.11 -29.72
CA GLY A 162 -13.42 -17.38 -29.56
C GLY A 162 -12.33 -18.24 -28.91
N GLU A 163 -11.20 -17.63 -28.61
CA GLU A 163 -9.97 -18.29 -28.14
C GLU A 163 -10.18 -19.07 -26.82
N HIS A 164 -11.04 -18.54 -25.94
CA HIS A 164 -11.37 -19.14 -24.64
C HIS A 164 -12.44 -20.25 -24.70
N LYS A 165 -12.83 -20.76 -25.88
CA LYS A 165 -13.95 -21.72 -26.01
C LYS A 165 -13.81 -22.93 -25.07
N GLY A 166 -14.84 -23.16 -24.25
CA GLY A 166 -14.90 -24.23 -23.26
C GLY A 166 -14.38 -23.85 -21.87
N GLN A 167 -13.65 -22.74 -21.74
CA GLN A 167 -13.14 -22.21 -20.48
C GLN A 167 -14.27 -21.60 -19.63
N ASP A 168 -14.17 -21.76 -18.31
CA ASP A 168 -15.00 -21.03 -17.35
C ASP A 168 -14.36 -19.66 -17.06
N VAL A 169 -15.18 -18.61 -17.02
CA VAL A 169 -14.78 -17.21 -16.82
C VAL A 169 -15.67 -16.56 -15.76
N ALA A 170 -15.22 -15.45 -15.18
CA ALA A 170 -16.03 -14.59 -14.33
C ALA A 170 -16.61 -13.44 -15.18
N VAL A 171 -17.85 -13.06 -14.89
CA VAL A 171 -18.54 -11.95 -15.57
C VAL A 171 -19.14 -11.02 -14.52
N LYS A 172 -18.56 -9.82 -14.40
CA LYS A 172 -19.10 -8.74 -13.55
C LYS A 172 -20.20 -8.03 -14.32
N VAL A 173 -21.44 -8.22 -13.88
CA VAL A 173 -22.66 -7.65 -14.47
C VAL A 173 -23.03 -6.37 -13.73
N ILE A 174 -23.09 -5.25 -14.45
CA ILE A 174 -23.35 -3.92 -13.90
C ILE A 174 -24.62 -3.33 -14.55
N PRO A 175 -25.79 -3.36 -13.86
CA PRO A 175 -27.03 -2.85 -14.42
C PRO A 175 -27.01 -1.33 -14.67
N LYS A 176 -27.32 -0.93 -15.90
CA LYS A 176 -27.46 0.46 -16.36
C LYS A 176 -28.56 1.22 -15.61
N ALA A 177 -29.54 0.52 -15.05
CA ALA A 177 -30.52 1.09 -14.13
C ALA A 177 -29.87 1.74 -12.87
N LYS A 178 -28.75 1.20 -12.37
CA LYS A 178 -28.01 1.78 -11.22
C LYS A 178 -27.15 2.98 -11.60
N MET A 179 -26.89 3.20 -12.89
CA MET A 179 -26.08 4.32 -13.39
C MET A 179 -26.93 5.59 -13.45
N THR A 180 -27.17 6.20 -12.30
CA THR A 180 -28.04 7.39 -12.13
C THR A 180 -27.30 8.73 -12.30
N THR A 181 -25.99 8.71 -12.52
CA THR A 181 -25.16 9.92 -12.72
C THR A 181 -24.10 9.69 -13.78
N ALA A 182 -23.70 10.75 -14.48
CA ALA A 182 -22.58 10.69 -15.44
C ALA A 182 -21.28 10.17 -14.81
N ILE A 183 -21.05 10.46 -13.51
CA ILE A 183 -19.91 9.95 -12.75
C ILE A 183 -19.95 8.41 -12.68
N ALA A 184 -21.11 7.80 -12.40
CA ALA A 184 -21.23 6.35 -12.34
C ALA A 184 -21.05 5.66 -13.71
N ILE A 185 -21.37 6.36 -14.81
CA ILE A 185 -21.12 5.87 -16.18
C ILE A 185 -19.62 5.93 -16.49
N GLU A 186 -18.97 7.06 -16.18
CA GLU A 186 -17.53 7.23 -16.39
C GLU A 186 -16.69 6.34 -15.47
N ASP A 187 -17.15 6.04 -14.25
CA ASP A 187 -16.52 5.07 -13.35
C ASP A 187 -16.44 3.68 -13.99
N VAL A 188 -17.50 3.21 -14.66
CA VAL A 188 -17.51 1.92 -15.38
C VAL A 188 -16.69 1.99 -16.67
N ARG A 189 -16.73 3.11 -17.42
CA ARG A 189 -15.83 3.33 -18.57
C ARG A 189 -14.36 3.36 -18.15
N ARG A 190 -14.05 3.82 -16.94
CA ARG A 190 -12.69 3.84 -16.38
C ARG A 190 -12.27 2.46 -15.90
N GLU A 191 -13.14 1.71 -15.21
CA GLU A 191 -12.86 0.33 -14.79
C GLU A 191 -12.46 -0.55 -15.99
N VAL A 192 -13.26 -0.53 -17.07
CA VAL A 192 -12.95 -1.32 -18.28
C VAL A 192 -11.63 -0.88 -18.92
N ARG A 193 -11.36 0.43 -19.05
CA ARG A 193 -10.08 0.92 -19.59
C ARG A 193 -8.88 0.49 -18.73
N ILE A 194 -8.98 0.57 -17.40
CA ILE A 194 -7.91 0.16 -16.50
C ILE A 194 -7.66 -1.35 -16.63
N LEU A 195 -8.72 -2.17 -16.61
CA LEU A 195 -8.61 -3.63 -16.75
C LEU A 195 -8.07 -4.05 -18.12
N SER A 196 -8.48 -3.39 -19.21
CA SER A 196 -8.01 -3.72 -20.56
C SER A 196 -6.57 -3.27 -20.83
N SER A 197 -6.08 -2.27 -20.11
CA SER A 197 -4.76 -1.65 -20.34
C SER A 197 -3.68 -2.06 -19.34
N LEU A 198 -4.04 -2.56 -18.15
CA LEU A 198 -3.13 -3.22 -17.22
C LEU A 198 -3.01 -4.71 -17.55
N THR A 199 -2.01 -5.10 -18.35
CA THR A 199 -1.78 -6.49 -18.76
C THR A 199 -0.37 -6.99 -18.43
N GLY A 200 -0.20 -8.31 -18.28
CA GLY A 200 1.12 -8.95 -18.14
C GLY A 200 1.65 -9.16 -16.72
N HIS A 201 0.86 -8.92 -15.66
CA HIS A 201 1.26 -9.24 -14.27
C HIS A 201 0.55 -10.49 -13.74
N SER A 202 1.31 -11.43 -13.16
CA SER A 202 0.79 -12.73 -12.69
C SER A 202 -0.25 -12.63 -11.58
N ASN A 203 -0.12 -11.63 -10.70
CA ASN A 203 -1.00 -11.43 -9.54
C ASN A 203 -2.16 -10.44 -9.83
N LEU A 204 -2.39 -10.12 -11.11
CA LEU A 204 -3.54 -9.37 -11.59
C LEU A 204 -4.56 -10.33 -12.22
N VAL A 205 -5.86 -10.06 -12.05
CA VAL A 205 -6.92 -10.78 -12.77
C VAL A 205 -6.79 -10.54 -14.27
N GLN A 206 -6.80 -11.61 -15.08
CA GLN A 206 -6.76 -11.42 -16.54
C GLN A 206 -8.12 -10.90 -17.04
N PHE A 207 -8.13 -9.70 -17.62
CA PHE A 207 -9.26 -9.21 -18.42
C PHE A 207 -9.31 -9.95 -19.77
N TYR A 208 -10.52 -10.24 -20.25
CA TYR A 208 -10.74 -10.89 -21.55
C TYR A 208 -11.51 -10.00 -22.53
N ASP A 209 -12.63 -9.40 -22.11
CA ASP A 209 -13.52 -8.66 -23.02
C ASP A 209 -14.56 -7.81 -22.27
N ALA A 210 -15.24 -6.90 -22.98
CA ALA A 210 -16.35 -6.10 -22.45
C ALA A 210 -17.54 -6.04 -23.43
N PHE A 211 -18.75 -6.20 -22.91
CA PHE A 211 -20.00 -6.18 -23.66
C PHE A 211 -21.03 -5.28 -23.01
N GLU A 212 -22.07 -4.89 -23.76
CA GLU A 212 -23.25 -4.21 -23.23
C GLU A 212 -24.53 -4.67 -23.94
N ASP A 213 -25.67 -4.55 -23.28
CA ASP A 213 -26.99 -4.58 -23.91
C ASP A 213 -27.79 -3.33 -23.51
N GLU A 214 -29.11 -3.39 -23.52
CA GLU A 214 -29.97 -2.26 -23.15
C GLU A 214 -30.01 -2.05 -21.62
N ASP A 215 -29.86 -3.12 -20.84
CA ASP A 215 -30.01 -3.15 -19.38
C ASP A 215 -28.67 -3.19 -18.62
N ASN A 216 -27.60 -3.73 -19.21
CA ASN A 216 -26.39 -4.14 -18.50
C ASN A 216 -25.08 -3.80 -19.24
N VAL A 217 -24.00 -3.72 -18.46
CA VAL A 217 -22.62 -3.87 -18.92
C VAL A 217 -22.04 -5.16 -18.35
N TYR A 218 -21.29 -5.91 -19.15
CA TYR A 218 -20.66 -7.18 -18.81
C TYR A 218 -19.14 -7.08 -18.95
N ILE A 219 -18.40 -7.20 -17.86
CA ILE A 219 -16.93 -7.22 -17.86
C ILE A 219 -16.48 -8.67 -17.67
N VAL A 220 -15.78 -9.24 -18.66
CA VAL A 220 -15.39 -10.67 -18.69
C VAL A 220 -13.93 -10.83 -18.30
N MET A 221 -13.65 -11.71 -17.34
CA MET A 221 -12.33 -11.86 -16.70
C MET A 221 -12.05 -13.29 -16.20
N GLU A 222 -10.84 -13.55 -15.72
CA GLU A 222 -10.41 -14.82 -15.11
C GLU A 222 -11.28 -15.23 -13.90
N LEU A 223 -11.77 -16.47 -13.89
CA LEU A 223 -12.50 -17.04 -12.76
C LEU A 223 -11.54 -17.61 -11.72
N CYS A 224 -11.28 -16.86 -10.66
CA CYS A 224 -10.48 -17.31 -9.51
C CYS A 224 -11.29 -18.31 -8.66
N LYS A 225 -10.86 -19.57 -8.60
CA LYS A 225 -11.57 -20.69 -7.95
C LYS A 225 -11.03 -21.08 -6.56
N GLY A 226 -10.01 -20.37 -6.07
CA GLY A 226 -9.30 -20.65 -4.81
C GLY A 226 -9.89 -20.04 -3.54
N GLY A 227 -10.81 -19.09 -3.66
CA GLY A 227 -11.43 -18.38 -2.53
C GLY A 227 -10.66 -17.12 -2.08
N GLU A 228 -11.21 -16.42 -1.09
CA GLU A 228 -10.66 -15.19 -0.53
C GLU A 228 -9.38 -15.40 0.31
N LEU A 229 -8.58 -14.35 0.40
CA LEU A 229 -7.31 -14.36 1.15
C LEU A 229 -7.45 -14.83 2.60
N LEU A 230 -8.37 -14.22 3.37
CA LEU A 230 -8.50 -14.53 4.80
C LEU A 230 -9.17 -15.89 5.04
N ASP A 231 -10.17 -16.27 4.26
CA ASP A 231 -10.83 -17.58 4.39
C ASP A 231 -9.83 -18.72 4.23
N ARG A 232 -8.92 -18.61 3.27
CA ARG A 232 -7.88 -19.62 3.03
C ARG A 232 -6.85 -19.70 4.17
N ILE A 233 -6.58 -18.57 4.84
CA ILE A 233 -5.71 -18.50 6.02
C ILE A 233 -6.41 -19.13 7.24
N LEU A 234 -7.68 -18.79 7.47
CA LEU A 234 -8.49 -19.35 8.55
C LEU A 234 -8.68 -20.86 8.41
N ALA A 235 -8.83 -21.35 7.16
CA ALA A 235 -8.92 -22.78 6.85
C ALA A 235 -7.67 -23.61 7.26
N ARG A 236 -6.51 -22.97 7.48
CA ARG A 236 -5.29 -23.63 8.01
C ARG A 236 -5.34 -23.88 9.52
N GLY A 237 -6.40 -23.49 10.22
CA GLY A 237 -6.66 -23.87 11.62
C GLY A 237 -5.62 -23.35 12.62
N GLY A 238 -5.12 -22.13 12.42
CA GLY A 238 -4.13 -21.49 13.29
C GLY A 238 -2.67 -21.74 12.91
N LYS A 239 -2.38 -22.54 11.87
CA LYS A 239 -1.04 -22.67 11.27
C LYS A 239 -0.79 -21.54 10.27
N TYR A 240 -0.55 -20.33 10.77
CA TYR A 240 -0.16 -19.19 9.96
C TYR A 240 1.03 -18.47 10.61
N SER A 241 2.12 -18.32 9.86
CA SER A 241 3.42 -17.83 10.33
C SER A 241 3.77 -16.44 9.77
N GLU A 242 4.83 -15.84 10.31
CA GLU A 242 5.40 -14.61 9.75
C GLU A 242 5.88 -14.84 8.29
N GLU A 243 6.32 -16.07 7.98
CA GLU A 243 6.75 -16.53 6.66
C GLU A 243 5.58 -16.65 5.68
N ASP A 244 4.44 -17.18 6.11
CA ASP A 244 3.21 -17.19 5.30
C ASP A 244 2.74 -15.76 4.99
N ALA A 245 2.83 -14.86 5.97
CA ALA A 245 2.55 -13.44 5.75
C ALA A 245 3.48 -12.82 4.71
N LYS A 246 4.79 -13.15 4.71
CA LYS A 246 5.75 -12.69 3.69
C LYS A 246 5.36 -13.19 2.28
N VAL A 247 4.95 -14.46 2.13
CA VAL A 247 4.49 -15.05 0.85
C VAL A 247 3.29 -14.29 0.26
N VAL A 248 2.34 -13.91 1.11
CA VAL A 248 1.17 -13.10 0.70
C VAL A 248 1.59 -11.67 0.35
N MET A 249 2.37 -11.03 1.23
CA MET A 249 2.75 -9.62 1.08
C MET A 249 3.61 -9.36 -0.16
N VAL A 250 4.50 -10.28 -0.55
CA VAL A 250 5.27 -10.17 -1.80
C VAL A 250 4.36 -10.09 -3.03
N GLN A 251 3.31 -10.91 -3.09
CA GLN A 251 2.37 -10.92 -4.22
C GLN A 251 1.52 -9.64 -4.27
N ILE A 252 1.00 -9.19 -3.13
CA ILE A 252 0.25 -7.93 -3.00
C ILE A 252 1.11 -6.74 -3.44
N LEU A 253 2.33 -6.63 -2.89
CA LEU A 253 3.24 -5.53 -3.21
C LEU A 253 3.71 -5.56 -4.68
N SER A 254 3.91 -6.75 -5.25
CA SER A 254 4.34 -6.89 -6.66
C SER A 254 3.31 -6.31 -7.62
N VAL A 255 2.02 -6.70 -7.50
CA VAL A 255 0.98 -6.17 -8.40
C VAL A 255 0.69 -4.69 -8.14
N VAL A 256 0.71 -4.25 -6.88
CA VAL A 256 0.46 -2.84 -6.57
C VAL A 256 1.62 -1.95 -7.06
N SER A 257 2.88 -2.38 -6.94
CA SER A 257 4.01 -1.65 -7.51
C SER A 257 3.96 -1.57 -9.03
N PHE A 258 3.47 -2.62 -9.69
CA PHE A 258 3.23 -2.62 -11.13
C PHE A 258 2.15 -1.58 -11.50
N CYS A 259 0.98 -1.59 -10.85
CA CYS A 259 -0.08 -0.60 -11.06
C CYS A 259 0.40 0.84 -10.80
N HIS A 260 1.15 1.06 -9.71
CA HIS A 260 1.69 2.37 -9.34
C HIS A 260 2.70 2.90 -10.37
N LEU A 261 3.51 2.03 -10.97
CA LEU A 261 4.41 2.40 -12.06
C LEU A 261 3.65 2.83 -13.32
N GLN A 262 2.51 2.19 -13.63
CA GLN A 262 1.62 2.61 -14.72
C GLN A 262 0.85 3.90 -14.40
N GLY A 263 0.89 4.40 -13.17
CA GLY A 263 0.09 5.54 -12.71
C GLY A 263 -1.37 5.20 -12.45
N VAL A 264 -1.67 4.00 -11.96
CA VAL A 264 -3.01 3.59 -11.49
C VAL A 264 -3.00 3.44 -9.95
N VAL A 265 -4.04 3.97 -9.28
CA VAL A 265 -4.30 3.78 -7.84
C VAL A 265 -5.54 2.90 -7.69
N HIS A 266 -5.49 1.88 -6.82
CA HIS A 266 -6.62 0.95 -6.65
C HIS A 266 -7.72 1.51 -5.75
N ARG A 267 -7.35 2.24 -4.69
CA ARG A 267 -8.23 2.97 -3.75
C ARG A 267 -9.18 2.14 -2.87
N ASP A 268 -9.23 0.83 -3.04
CA ASP A 268 -10.03 -0.09 -2.22
C ASP A 268 -9.32 -1.44 -2.02
N LEU A 269 -8.01 -1.40 -1.75
CA LEU A 269 -7.27 -2.61 -1.37
C LEU A 269 -7.75 -3.11 -0.01
N LYS A 270 -8.19 -4.37 0.01
CA LYS A 270 -8.72 -5.09 1.17
C LYS A 270 -8.63 -6.60 0.88
N PRO A 271 -8.54 -7.49 1.88
CA PRO A 271 -8.40 -8.92 1.66
C PRO A 271 -9.50 -9.55 0.80
N GLU A 272 -10.72 -9.01 0.87
CA GLU A 272 -11.89 -9.42 0.09
C GLU A 272 -11.69 -9.20 -1.44
N ASN A 273 -10.80 -8.26 -1.83
CA ASN A 273 -10.44 -7.99 -3.22
C ASN A 273 -9.22 -8.79 -3.71
N PHE A 274 -8.73 -9.76 -2.91
CA PHE A 274 -7.63 -10.67 -3.25
C PHE A 274 -8.10 -12.13 -3.21
N LEU A 275 -8.23 -12.76 -4.38
CA LEU A 275 -8.65 -14.17 -4.53
C LEU A 275 -7.48 -15.05 -4.94
N PHE A 276 -7.49 -16.34 -4.58
CA PHE A 276 -6.57 -17.31 -5.15
C PHE A 276 -7.11 -17.86 -6.48
N SER A 277 -6.26 -17.97 -7.51
CA SER A 277 -6.67 -18.44 -8.85
C SER A 277 -7.19 -19.91 -8.82
N SER A 278 -6.55 -20.80 -8.06
CA SER A 278 -6.99 -22.19 -7.84
C SER A 278 -6.91 -22.59 -6.35
N LYS A 279 -7.41 -23.80 -6.02
CA LYS A 279 -7.38 -24.34 -4.65
C LYS A 279 -6.02 -24.98 -4.28
N GLU A 280 -5.13 -25.18 -5.25
CA GLU A 280 -3.79 -25.77 -5.06
C GLU A 280 -2.94 -24.89 -4.14
N GLU A 281 -2.19 -25.48 -3.20
CA GLU A 281 -1.50 -24.75 -2.13
C GLU A 281 -0.71 -23.53 -2.64
N ASN A 282 0.12 -23.73 -3.67
CA ASN A 282 0.97 -22.71 -4.29
C ASN A 282 0.26 -21.84 -5.36
N SER A 283 -1.08 -21.84 -5.41
CA SER A 283 -1.84 -20.98 -6.32
C SER A 283 -1.44 -19.50 -6.18
N PRO A 284 -1.28 -18.75 -7.29
CA PRO A 284 -1.08 -17.31 -7.21
C PRO A 284 -2.31 -16.62 -6.61
N LEU A 285 -2.05 -15.54 -5.86
CA LEU A 285 -3.03 -14.56 -5.41
C LEU A 285 -3.30 -13.54 -6.52
N LYS A 286 -4.55 -13.11 -6.68
CA LYS A 286 -5.06 -12.27 -7.77
C LYS A 286 -5.84 -11.09 -7.21
N VAL A 287 -5.49 -9.87 -7.59
CA VAL A 287 -6.32 -8.68 -7.30
C VAL A 287 -7.40 -8.50 -8.37
N ILE A 288 -8.66 -8.28 -7.95
CA ILE A 288 -9.84 -8.48 -8.83
C ILE A 288 -10.76 -7.28 -9.10
N ASP A 289 -10.91 -6.29 -8.21
CA ASP A 289 -11.97 -5.26 -8.34
C ASP A 289 -11.43 -3.83 -8.53
N PHE A 290 -11.32 -3.41 -9.80
CA PHE A 290 -10.86 -2.08 -10.18
C PHE A 290 -12.00 -1.04 -10.27
N GLY A 291 -13.23 -1.37 -9.82
CA GLY A 291 -14.41 -0.50 -9.90
C GLY A 291 -14.35 0.79 -9.06
N LEU A 292 -13.34 0.94 -8.20
CA LEU A 292 -13.02 2.19 -7.49
C LEU A 292 -11.62 2.75 -7.86
N SER A 293 -10.91 2.19 -8.84
CA SER A 293 -9.58 2.66 -9.21
C SER A 293 -9.59 4.01 -9.93
N ASP A 294 -8.43 4.65 -10.06
CA ASP A 294 -8.25 5.81 -10.95
C ASP A 294 -6.86 5.87 -11.59
N PHE A 295 -6.76 6.63 -12.67
CA PHE A 295 -5.47 7.08 -13.19
C PHE A 295 -5.00 8.29 -12.38
N VAL A 296 -3.70 8.34 -12.06
CA VAL A 296 -3.09 9.49 -11.40
C VAL A 296 -1.77 9.85 -12.10
N LYS A 297 -1.67 11.09 -12.58
CA LYS A 297 -0.39 11.62 -13.04
C LYS A 297 0.54 11.77 -11.83
N PRO A 298 1.88 11.55 -11.92
CA PRO A 298 2.75 11.51 -10.74
C PRO A 298 2.78 12.77 -9.84
N ASP A 299 2.32 13.93 -10.32
CA ASP A 299 2.19 15.19 -9.55
C ASP A 299 0.78 15.46 -9.01
N GLU A 300 -0.20 14.64 -9.39
CA GLU A 300 -1.62 14.90 -9.13
C GLU A 300 -2.07 14.40 -7.75
N ARG A 301 -3.25 14.87 -7.33
CA ARG A 301 -3.86 14.57 -6.04
C ARG A 301 -5.35 14.33 -6.26
N LEU A 302 -5.82 13.13 -5.95
CA LEU A 302 -7.24 12.78 -5.98
C LEU A 302 -7.95 13.41 -4.77
N ASN A 303 -9.24 13.76 -4.93
CA ASN A 303 -9.98 14.63 -4.01
C ASN A 303 -11.39 14.13 -3.62
N ASP A 304 -11.79 12.97 -4.11
CA ASP A 304 -12.98 12.25 -3.65
C ASP A 304 -12.69 11.48 -2.35
N ILE A 305 -13.73 10.90 -1.74
CA ILE A 305 -13.60 10.01 -0.58
C ILE A 305 -14.20 8.66 -0.98
N VAL A 306 -13.34 7.66 -1.09
CA VAL A 306 -13.62 6.29 -1.54
C VAL A 306 -12.86 5.28 -0.67
N GLY A 307 -13.13 4.00 -0.89
CA GLY A 307 -12.48 2.89 -0.17
C GLY A 307 -13.22 2.45 1.09
N SER A 308 -13.00 1.20 1.46
CA SER A 308 -13.66 0.52 2.56
C SER A 308 -13.17 1.01 3.94
N ALA A 309 -14.09 1.23 4.87
CA ALA A 309 -13.87 2.11 6.03
C ALA A 309 -12.75 1.71 7.00
N TYR A 310 -12.33 0.43 7.05
CA TYR A 310 -11.20 -0.03 7.87
C TYR A 310 -9.83 0.15 7.20
N TYR A 311 -9.81 0.26 5.87
CA TYR A 311 -8.59 0.27 5.05
C TYR A 311 -8.31 1.67 4.46
N VAL A 312 -9.28 2.60 4.49
CA VAL A 312 -9.12 3.96 3.97
C VAL A 312 -8.01 4.76 4.70
N ALA A 313 -7.18 5.46 3.92
CA ALA A 313 -6.03 6.20 4.44
C ALA A 313 -6.41 7.59 5.00
N PRO A 314 -5.63 8.14 5.96
CA PRO A 314 -5.89 9.45 6.56
C PRO A 314 -5.99 10.58 5.51
N GLU A 315 -5.13 10.58 4.49
CA GLU A 315 -5.10 11.60 3.45
C GLU A 315 -6.26 11.51 2.43
N VAL A 316 -6.91 10.35 2.30
CA VAL A 316 -8.17 10.20 1.53
C VAL A 316 -9.30 10.96 2.24
N LEU A 317 -9.39 10.82 3.57
CA LEU A 317 -10.35 11.58 4.39
C LEU A 317 -10.09 13.11 4.33
N HIS A 318 -8.86 13.52 4.02
CA HIS A 318 -8.47 14.91 3.76
C HIS A 318 -8.56 15.34 2.28
N ARG A 319 -8.99 14.45 1.36
CA ARG A 319 -9.17 14.74 -0.08
C ARG A 319 -7.89 15.21 -0.79
N SER A 320 -6.73 14.65 -0.46
CA SER A 320 -5.47 15.01 -1.13
C SER A 320 -4.45 13.87 -1.14
N TYR A 321 -4.72 12.86 -1.97
CA TYR A 321 -4.02 11.57 -1.94
C TYR A 321 -3.57 11.11 -3.34
N GLY A 322 -2.67 10.12 -3.39
CA GLY A 322 -2.23 9.43 -4.61
C GLY A 322 -1.99 7.95 -4.36
N THR A 323 -1.01 7.37 -5.06
CA THR A 323 -0.62 5.95 -4.93
C THR A 323 -0.30 5.54 -3.50
N GLU A 324 0.17 6.47 -2.66
CA GLU A 324 0.52 6.17 -1.27
C GLU A 324 -0.68 5.78 -0.38
N ALA A 325 -1.92 6.08 -0.78
CA ALA A 325 -3.12 5.64 -0.07
C ALA A 325 -3.27 4.11 -0.08
N ASP A 326 -2.96 3.46 -1.20
CA ASP A 326 -2.94 2.00 -1.31
C ASP A 326 -1.93 1.38 -0.33
N MET A 327 -0.80 2.06 -0.09
CA MET A 327 0.25 1.59 0.83
C MET A 327 -0.19 1.60 2.29
N TRP A 328 -1.12 2.48 2.68
CA TRP A 328 -1.76 2.42 3.99
C TRP A 328 -2.70 1.22 4.10
N SER A 329 -3.54 0.99 3.08
CA SER A 329 -4.42 -0.18 3.02
C SER A 329 -3.63 -1.49 3.12
N ILE A 330 -2.49 -1.57 2.44
CA ILE A 330 -1.54 -2.69 2.53
C ILE A 330 -0.93 -2.81 3.94
N GLY A 331 -0.65 -1.70 4.62
CA GLY A 331 -0.26 -1.69 6.03
C GLY A 331 -1.34 -2.25 6.96
N VAL A 332 -2.62 -1.94 6.70
CA VAL A 332 -3.77 -2.51 7.44
C VAL A 332 -3.91 -4.01 7.16
N ILE A 333 -3.73 -4.45 5.91
CA ILE A 333 -3.69 -5.88 5.54
C ILE A 333 -2.54 -6.58 6.27
N ALA A 334 -1.32 -6.06 6.20
CA ALA A 334 -0.15 -6.64 6.87
C ALA A 334 -0.34 -6.76 8.39
N TYR A 335 -0.92 -5.75 9.03
CA TYR A 335 -1.28 -5.78 10.45
C TYR A 335 -2.27 -6.93 10.73
N ILE A 336 -3.37 -7.04 9.97
CA ILE A 336 -4.37 -8.11 10.13
C ILE A 336 -3.76 -9.50 9.89
N LEU A 337 -2.88 -9.67 8.90
CA LEU A 337 -2.19 -10.94 8.62
C LEU A 337 -1.26 -11.37 9.77
N LEU A 338 -0.68 -10.42 10.51
CA LEU A 338 0.30 -10.70 11.56
C LEU A 338 -0.31 -10.88 12.96
N CYS A 339 -1.43 -10.22 13.26
CA CYS A 339 -2.06 -10.29 14.60
C CYS A 339 -3.54 -10.70 14.61
N GLY A 340 -4.17 -10.93 13.46
CA GLY A 340 -5.58 -11.33 13.35
C GLY A 340 -6.61 -10.25 13.74
N SER A 341 -6.17 -9.05 14.09
CA SER A 341 -7.01 -7.95 14.57
C SER A 341 -6.89 -6.70 13.69
N ARG A 342 -7.86 -5.78 13.76
CA ARG A 342 -7.87 -4.54 12.97
C ARG A 342 -7.13 -3.43 13.73
N PRO A 343 -6.21 -2.68 13.11
CA PRO A 343 -5.44 -1.62 13.78
C PRO A 343 -6.31 -0.44 14.22
N PHE A 344 -7.44 -0.21 13.54
CA PHE A 344 -8.39 0.85 13.86
C PHE A 344 -9.80 0.26 13.95
N TRP A 345 -10.41 0.34 15.13
CA TRP A 345 -11.73 -0.26 15.40
C TRP A 345 -12.66 0.70 16.17
N ALA A 346 -13.92 0.75 15.77
CA ALA A 346 -15.01 1.35 16.55
C ALA A 346 -16.37 0.81 16.07
N ARG A 347 -17.41 0.93 16.91
CA ARG A 347 -18.79 0.50 16.60
C ARG A 347 -19.48 1.26 15.46
N THR A 348 -18.83 2.24 14.83
CA THR A 348 -19.39 3.06 13.73
C THR A 348 -18.28 3.55 12.80
N GLU A 349 -18.60 3.75 11.51
CA GLU A 349 -17.73 4.38 10.49
C GLU A 349 -17.14 5.70 11.00
N SER A 350 -18.00 6.56 11.57
CA SER A 350 -17.60 7.84 12.17
C SER A 350 -16.61 7.70 13.32
N GLY A 351 -16.60 6.56 14.02
CA GLY A 351 -15.61 6.22 15.03
C GLY A 351 -14.30 5.70 14.41
N ILE A 352 -14.39 4.85 13.40
CA ILE A 352 -13.23 4.29 12.69
C ILE A 352 -12.44 5.41 12.00
N PHE A 353 -13.11 6.33 11.30
CA PHE A 353 -12.48 7.53 10.72
C PHE A 353 -11.80 8.41 11.78
N ARG A 354 -12.36 8.51 13.00
CA ARG A 354 -11.69 9.22 14.11
C ARG A 354 -10.47 8.47 14.63
N ALA A 355 -10.49 7.13 14.64
CA ALA A 355 -9.34 6.31 15.01
C ALA A 355 -8.21 6.46 13.97
N VAL A 356 -8.49 6.23 12.69
CA VAL A 356 -7.56 6.43 11.55
C VAL A 356 -6.87 7.80 11.59
N LEU A 357 -7.63 8.86 11.92
CA LEU A 357 -7.10 10.23 12.01
C LEU A 357 -6.33 10.55 13.30
N LYS A 358 -6.49 9.80 14.40
CA LYS A 358 -6.02 10.23 15.74
C LYS A 358 -5.35 9.17 16.61
N ALA A 359 -5.79 7.92 16.60
CA ALA A 359 -5.18 6.84 17.36
C ALA A 359 -3.97 6.28 16.59
N GLU A 360 -2.92 5.84 17.28
CA GLU A 360 -1.86 5.03 16.67
C GLU A 360 -2.22 3.54 16.79
N PRO A 361 -1.76 2.67 15.87
CA PRO A 361 -1.92 1.23 16.01
C PRO A 361 -1.10 0.69 17.20
N SER A 362 -1.67 -0.27 17.94
CA SER A 362 -0.99 -0.95 19.05
C SER A 362 0.01 -1.97 18.55
N PHE A 363 1.16 -2.08 19.23
CA PHE A 363 2.15 -3.14 19.00
C PHE A 363 2.54 -3.85 20.31
N ASP A 364 1.76 -3.65 21.37
CA ASP A 364 2.03 -4.14 22.73
C ASP A 364 1.20 -5.39 23.07
N GLU A 365 0.08 -5.60 22.37
CA GLU A 365 -0.81 -6.75 22.56
C GLU A 365 -0.33 -7.98 21.76
N ALA A 366 -0.53 -9.18 22.32
CA ALA A 366 -0.16 -10.44 21.66
C ALA A 366 -0.88 -10.62 20.30
N PRO A 367 -0.21 -11.14 19.26
CA PRO A 367 1.16 -11.69 19.24
C PRO A 367 2.28 -10.66 18.98
N TRP A 368 2.03 -9.34 18.94
CA TRP A 368 3.08 -8.38 18.56
C TRP A 368 4.38 -8.50 19.37
N PRO A 369 4.39 -8.63 20.71
CA PRO A 369 5.62 -8.87 21.46
C PRO A 369 6.50 -10.03 20.94
N THR A 370 5.91 -11.10 20.39
CA THR A 370 6.64 -12.27 19.87
C THR A 370 7.06 -12.18 18.39
N LEU A 371 6.62 -11.17 17.64
CA LEU A 371 7.01 -10.96 16.23
C LEU A 371 8.35 -10.23 16.11
N THR A 372 9.02 -10.36 14.96
CA THR A 372 10.33 -9.75 14.70
C THR A 372 10.30 -8.21 14.76
N ALA A 373 11.46 -7.59 14.99
CA ALA A 373 11.60 -6.13 14.95
C ALA A 373 11.34 -5.61 13.53
N GLU A 374 11.77 -6.36 12.52
CA GLU A 374 11.60 -6.09 11.10
C GLU A 374 10.14 -6.13 10.67
N ALA A 375 9.32 -7.05 11.22
CA ALA A 375 7.86 -7.06 11.01
C ALA A 375 7.19 -5.80 11.56
N LYS A 376 7.60 -5.38 12.77
CA LYS A 376 7.10 -4.17 13.43
C LYS A 376 7.48 -2.91 12.64
N ASP A 377 8.74 -2.78 12.22
CA ASP A 377 9.20 -1.64 11.40
C ASP A 377 8.45 -1.58 10.06
N PHE A 378 8.33 -2.73 9.37
CA PHE A 378 7.61 -2.83 8.11
C PHE A 378 6.18 -2.29 8.21
N VAL A 379 5.42 -2.73 9.22
CA VAL A 379 4.02 -2.29 9.42
C VAL A 379 3.95 -0.84 9.92
N LYS A 380 4.83 -0.39 10.82
CA LYS A 380 4.93 1.02 11.24
C LYS A 380 5.19 1.96 10.06
N ARG A 381 6.07 1.56 9.12
CA ARG A 381 6.44 2.36 7.94
C ARG A 381 5.40 2.33 6.81
N LEU A 382 4.45 1.39 6.84
CA LEU A 382 3.24 1.42 6.00
C LEU A 382 2.08 2.18 6.67
N LEU A 383 1.89 2.04 7.97
CA LEU A 383 0.87 2.76 8.76
C LEU A 383 1.32 4.16 9.23
N ASN A 384 2.32 4.76 8.58
CA ASN A 384 2.71 6.13 8.85
C ASN A 384 1.64 7.11 8.34
N LYS A 385 1.14 7.98 9.23
CA LYS A 385 0.09 8.98 8.92
C LYS A 385 0.59 10.14 8.06
N ASP A 386 1.88 10.48 8.12
CA ASP A 386 2.46 11.37 7.12
C ASP A 386 2.76 10.55 5.87
N TYR A 387 1.85 10.66 4.90
CA TYR A 387 1.88 9.90 3.65
C TYR A 387 3.21 10.01 2.89
N ARG A 388 3.99 11.09 3.11
CA ARG A 388 5.30 11.33 2.49
C ARG A 388 6.41 10.47 3.10
N LYS A 389 6.21 10.01 4.33
CA LYS A 389 7.12 9.14 5.10
C LYS A 389 6.88 7.65 4.86
N ARG A 390 5.72 7.32 4.28
CA ARG A 390 5.30 5.96 3.96
C ARG A 390 6.15 5.37 2.85
N MET A 391 6.43 4.07 2.90
CA MET A 391 7.14 3.37 1.80
C MET A 391 6.27 3.26 0.54
N THR A 392 6.90 3.26 -0.63
CA THR A 392 6.28 2.76 -1.87
C THR A 392 6.23 1.22 -1.87
N ALA A 393 5.51 0.63 -2.82
CA ALA A 393 5.46 -0.84 -2.95
C ALA A 393 6.84 -1.44 -3.32
N ALA A 394 7.62 -0.81 -4.21
CA ALA A 394 8.98 -1.25 -4.53
C ALA A 394 9.93 -1.15 -3.31
N GLN A 395 9.82 -0.08 -2.52
CA GLN A 395 10.58 0.07 -1.27
C GLN A 395 10.19 -0.99 -0.24
N ALA A 396 8.90 -1.30 -0.10
CA ALA A 396 8.41 -2.35 0.78
C ALA A 396 8.87 -3.76 0.35
N LEU A 397 8.97 -4.03 -0.97
CA LEU A 397 9.58 -5.27 -1.49
C LEU A 397 11.09 -5.35 -1.14
N SER A 398 11.78 -4.22 -1.12
CA SER A 398 13.19 -4.12 -0.74
C SER A 398 13.43 -4.11 0.79
N HIS A 399 12.39 -4.25 1.61
CA HIS A 399 12.49 -4.19 3.07
C HIS A 399 13.23 -5.40 3.65
N PRO A 400 14.06 -5.27 4.71
CA PRO A 400 14.72 -6.41 5.36
C PRO A 400 13.76 -7.55 5.71
N TRP A 401 12.57 -7.23 6.22
CA TRP A 401 11.51 -8.19 6.55
C TRP A 401 11.09 -9.10 5.38
N ILE A 402 11.08 -8.56 4.16
CA ILE A 402 10.67 -9.24 2.93
C ILE A 402 11.87 -9.90 2.24
N ARG A 403 12.89 -9.10 1.91
CA ARG A 403 14.03 -9.51 1.08
C ARG A 403 14.90 -10.61 1.71
N ASN A 404 14.92 -10.69 3.05
CA ASN A 404 15.74 -11.69 3.75
C ASN A 404 15.08 -13.08 3.73
N ALA A 405 13.79 -13.19 3.39
CA ALA A 405 13.03 -14.44 3.38
C ALA A 405 12.77 -14.99 1.96
N GLN A 406 12.82 -14.15 0.93
CA GLN A 406 12.58 -14.54 -0.46
C GLN A 406 13.46 -13.76 -1.43
N GLN A 407 13.84 -14.38 -2.56
CA GLN A 407 14.59 -13.73 -3.64
C GLN A 407 13.66 -12.82 -4.47
N VAL A 408 13.22 -11.72 -3.86
CA VAL A 408 12.29 -10.75 -4.42
C VAL A 408 13.01 -9.84 -5.42
N LYS A 409 12.48 -9.75 -6.64
CA LYS A 409 12.90 -8.74 -7.63
C LYS A 409 12.25 -7.41 -7.27
N VAL A 410 13.06 -6.38 -7.01
CA VAL A 410 12.56 -5.02 -6.84
C VAL A 410 12.12 -4.49 -8.22
N PRO A 411 10.90 -3.96 -8.39
CA PRO A 411 10.46 -3.35 -9.64
C PRO A 411 10.90 -1.88 -9.74
N LEU A 412 10.87 -1.31 -10.94
CA LEU A 412 11.15 0.11 -11.18
C LEU A 412 10.09 0.99 -10.50
N ASP A 413 10.51 2.09 -9.88
CA ASP A 413 9.66 2.94 -9.04
C ASP A 413 9.52 4.38 -9.57
N MET A 414 8.28 4.87 -9.63
CA MET A 414 7.96 6.23 -10.06
C MET A 414 8.45 7.31 -9.07
N ILE A 415 8.70 6.98 -7.80
CA ILE A 415 9.27 7.93 -6.84
C ILE A 415 10.67 8.41 -7.25
N ILE A 416 11.45 7.54 -7.91
CA ILE A 416 12.81 7.87 -8.39
C ILE A 416 12.74 9.02 -9.40
N TYR A 417 11.88 8.92 -10.41
CA TYR A 417 11.69 9.98 -11.40
C TYR A 417 11.19 11.30 -10.76
N LYS A 418 10.37 11.23 -9.71
CA LYS A 418 9.91 12.41 -8.94
C LYS A 418 11.03 13.08 -8.15
N LEU A 419 11.83 12.29 -7.43
CA LEU A 419 12.96 12.78 -6.63
C LEU A 419 14.07 13.32 -7.53
N MET A 420 14.42 12.60 -8.60
CA MET A 420 15.39 13.04 -9.60
C MET A 420 15.00 14.39 -10.22
N ARG A 421 13.73 14.58 -10.59
CA ARG A 421 13.27 15.87 -11.14
C ARG A 421 13.40 17.00 -10.11
N ALA A 422 13.01 16.76 -8.85
CA ALA A 422 13.16 17.74 -7.79
C ALA A 422 14.64 18.08 -7.54
N TYR A 423 15.51 17.08 -7.50
CA TYR A 423 16.96 17.25 -7.37
C TYR A 423 17.53 18.06 -8.53
N ILE A 424 17.26 17.69 -9.78
CA ILE A 424 17.81 18.36 -10.97
C ILE A 424 17.41 19.84 -11.01
N SER A 425 16.16 20.17 -10.65
CA SER A 425 15.66 21.55 -10.56
C SER A 425 16.12 22.32 -9.31
N SER A 426 16.78 21.68 -8.34
CA SER A 426 17.23 22.34 -7.10
C SER A 426 18.45 23.25 -7.30
N SER A 427 18.64 24.19 -6.37
CA SER A 427 19.85 24.99 -6.19
C SER A 427 21.12 24.15 -6.03
N SER A 428 22.28 24.77 -6.28
CA SER A 428 23.58 24.14 -6.04
C SER A 428 23.80 23.84 -4.55
N LEU A 429 23.29 24.70 -3.66
CA LEU A 429 23.38 24.55 -2.20
C LEU A 429 22.64 23.28 -1.74
N ARG A 430 21.39 23.09 -2.18
CA ARG A 430 20.59 21.89 -1.83
C ARG A 430 21.15 20.60 -2.42
N LYS A 431 21.66 20.65 -3.65
CA LYS A 431 22.35 19.49 -4.26
C LYS A 431 23.53 19.01 -3.41
N SER A 432 24.35 19.94 -2.90
CA SER A 432 25.44 19.60 -1.97
C SER A 432 24.95 19.09 -0.61
N ALA A 433 23.85 19.62 -0.08
CA ALA A 433 23.24 19.11 1.15
C ALA A 433 22.73 17.66 1.00
N LEU A 434 22.08 17.34 -0.12
CA LEU A 434 21.59 15.99 -0.42
C LEU A 434 22.73 14.99 -0.70
N ARG A 435 23.84 15.42 -1.33
CA ARG A 435 25.08 14.61 -1.43
C ARG A 435 25.67 14.31 -0.06
N ALA A 436 25.75 15.33 0.81
CA ALA A 436 26.26 15.16 2.16
C ALA A 436 25.41 14.18 2.98
N LEU A 437 24.08 14.16 2.77
CA LEU A 437 23.18 13.15 3.34
C LEU A 437 23.43 11.74 2.77
N ALA A 438 23.54 11.62 1.43
CA ALA A 438 23.83 10.35 0.76
C ALA A 438 25.13 9.69 1.26
N LYS A 439 26.19 10.48 1.46
CA LYS A 439 27.48 10.06 2.04
C LYS A 439 27.38 9.46 3.46
N THR A 440 26.25 9.62 4.17
CA THR A 440 26.06 9.03 5.50
C THR A 440 25.37 7.66 5.50
N LEU A 441 24.78 7.24 4.37
CA LEU A 441 23.92 6.07 4.33
C LEU A 441 24.72 4.76 4.31
N THR A 442 24.24 3.77 5.05
CA THR A 442 24.83 2.42 5.06
C THR A 442 24.51 1.66 3.76
N THR A 443 25.30 0.64 3.43
CA THR A 443 25.04 -0.27 2.31
C THR A 443 23.63 -0.87 2.35
N ASN A 444 23.10 -1.14 3.55
CA ASN A 444 21.74 -1.67 3.74
C ASN A 444 20.65 -0.65 3.37
N GLN A 445 20.84 0.64 3.68
CA GLN A 445 19.90 1.70 3.31
C GLN A 445 20.01 2.07 1.83
N LEU A 446 21.22 2.02 1.26
CA LEU A 446 21.48 2.22 -0.16
C LEU A 446 21.02 1.05 -1.05
N PHE A 447 20.61 -0.09 -0.48
CA PHE A 447 20.20 -1.29 -1.24
C PHE A 447 19.11 -0.97 -2.28
N TYR A 448 17.98 -0.41 -1.85
CA TYR A 448 16.89 0.00 -2.76
C TYR A 448 17.38 0.96 -3.86
N VAL A 449 18.18 1.95 -3.50
CA VAL A 449 18.72 2.94 -4.44
C VAL A 449 19.64 2.26 -5.48
N ARG A 450 20.42 1.27 -5.06
CA ARG A 450 21.31 0.51 -5.94
C ARG A 450 20.52 -0.40 -6.90
N GLU A 451 19.47 -1.07 -6.43
CA GLU A 451 18.54 -1.81 -7.30
C GLU A 451 17.90 -0.89 -8.35
N GLN A 452 17.43 0.31 -7.96
CA GLN A 452 16.85 1.28 -8.91
C GLN A 452 17.89 1.81 -9.91
N PHE A 453 19.15 1.98 -9.51
CA PHE A 453 20.24 2.37 -10.41
C PHE A 453 20.46 1.30 -11.49
N GLU A 454 20.57 0.03 -11.13
CA GLU A 454 20.77 -1.08 -12.07
C GLU A 454 19.53 -1.31 -12.97
N LEU A 455 18.32 -1.15 -12.44
CA LEU A 455 17.06 -1.24 -13.22
C LEU A 455 16.94 -0.17 -14.31
N LEU A 456 17.51 1.02 -14.06
CA LEU A 456 17.62 2.08 -15.07
C LEU A 456 18.68 1.75 -16.14
N GLY A 457 19.59 0.81 -15.86
CA GLY A 457 20.59 0.30 -16.81
C GLY A 457 21.69 1.31 -17.11
N PRO A 458 22.69 1.49 -16.22
CA PRO A 458 23.83 2.36 -16.47
C PRO A 458 24.61 1.90 -17.71
N ASN A 459 25.19 2.85 -18.43
CA ASN A 459 26.02 2.56 -19.60
C ASN A 459 27.37 1.96 -19.16
N LYS A 460 28.13 1.35 -20.09
CA LYS A 460 29.42 0.67 -19.81
C LYS A 460 30.48 1.53 -19.07
N ASN A 461 30.29 2.84 -19.01
CA ASN A 461 31.16 3.78 -18.28
C ASN A 461 30.65 4.14 -16.88
N GLY A 462 29.61 3.48 -16.36
CA GLY A 462 29.07 3.68 -15.00
C GLY A 462 28.04 4.81 -14.84
N TYR A 463 27.51 5.37 -15.93
CA TYR A 463 26.57 6.50 -15.87
C TYR A 463 25.20 6.20 -16.47
N ILE A 464 24.14 6.64 -15.80
CA ILE A 464 22.78 6.78 -16.34
C ILE A 464 22.71 8.03 -17.22
N SER A 465 22.01 7.92 -18.36
CA SER A 465 21.65 9.04 -19.24
C SER A 465 20.14 9.14 -19.43
N LEU A 466 19.70 10.23 -20.06
CA LEU A 466 18.29 10.49 -20.40
C LEU A 466 17.67 9.38 -21.25
N GLN A 467 18.46 8.69 -22.09
CA GLN A 467 17.97 7.56 -22.88
C GLN A 467 17.70 6.33 -22.00
N ASN A 468 18.56 6.06 -21.02
CA ASN A 468 18.41 4.95 -20.08
C ASN A 468 17.11 5.13 -19.26
N LEU A 469 16.85 6.35 -18.77
CA LEU A 469 15.60 6.70 -18.07
C LEU A 469 14.33 6.38 -18.87
N LYS A 470 14.31 6.71 -20.17
CA LYS A 470 13.17 6.43 -21.05
C LYS A 470 13.06 4.95 -21.40
N SER A 471 14.17 4.30 -21.75
CA SER A 471 14.20 2.87 -22.11
C SER A 471 13.78 1.98 -20.95
N ALA A 472 14.19 2.29 -19.71
CA ALA A 472 13.77 1.56 -18.52
C ALA A 472 12.27 1.69 -18.26
N LEU A 473 11.69 2.89 -18.44
CA LEU A 473 10.25 3.09 -18.33
C LEU A 473 9.48 2.29 -19.40
N VAL A 474 9.85 2.45 -20.68
CA VAL A 474 9.16 1.80 -21.82
C VAL A 474 9.25 0.27 -21.75
N LYS A 475 10.36 -0.28 -21.25
CA LYS A 475 10.50 -1.72 -21.00
C LYS A 475 9.46 -2.27 -19.99
N ASN A 476 8.90 -1.41 -19.13
CA ASN A 476 7.92 -1.76 -18.11
C ASN A 476 6.55 -1.08 -18.35
N SER A 477 6.32 -0.47 -19.51
CA SER A 477 5.10 0.27 -19.81
C SER A 477 4.02 -0.59 -20.45
N THR A 478 2.80 -0.44 -19.97
CA THR A 478 1.56 -0.91 -20.61
C THR A 478 0.78 0.27 -21.20
N ASP A 479 -0.33 0.02 -21.89
CA ASP A 479 -1.17 1.10 -22.43
C ASP A 479 -1.73 2.04 -21.34
N ALA A 480 -1.91 1.55 -20.10
CA ALA A 480 -2.36 2.34 -18.95
C ALA A 480 -1.44 3.56 -18.67
N MET A 481 -0.15 3.44 -19.03
CA MET A 481 0.85 4.50 -18.86
C MET A 481 0.65 5.70 -19.81
N LYS A 482 -0.17 5.53 -20.86
CA LYS A 482 -0.59 6.60 -21.78
C LYS A 482 -1.70 7.44 -21.13
N ASP A 483 -2.75 6.78 -20.66
CA ASP A 483 -3.90 7.43 -20.01
C ASP A 483 -3.50 8.17 -18.72
N SER A 484 -2.62 7.60 -17.90
CA SER A 484 -2.07 8.26 -16.70
C SER A 484 -1.07 9.39 -16.99
N ARG A 485 -0.66 9.56 -18.24
CA ARG A 485 0.33 10.56 -18.68
C ARG A 485 1.67 10.48 -17.94
N VAL A 486 2.04 9.29 -17.47
CA VAL A 486 3.35 8.99 -16.87
C VAL A 486 4.48 9.19 -17.89
N VAL A 487 4.25 8.86 -19.16
CA VAL A 487 5.21 9.10 -20.25
C VAL A 487 5.49 10.60 -20.45
N ASP A 488 4.47 11.46 -20.41
CA ASP A 488 4.64 12.92 -20.44
C ASP A 488 5.52 13.40 -19.28
N PHE A 489 5.25 12.89 -18.07
CA PHE A 489 6.00 13.24 -16.87
C PHE A 489 7.49 12.90 -17.02
N VAL A 490 7.83 11.68 -17.43
CA VAL A 490 9.23 11.26 -17.62
C VAL A 490 9.89 11.98 -18.78
N ASN A 491 9.16 12.30 -19.86
CA ASN A 491 9.66 13.19 -20.92
C ASN A 491 10.04 14.57 -20.36
N THR A 492 9.23 15.17 -19.48
CA THR A 492 9.54 16.44 -18.80
C THR A 492 10.79 16.34 -17.91
N VAL A 493 10.98 15.23 -17.18
CA VAL A 493 12.25 15.01 -16.45
C VAL A 493 13.44 14.98 -17.41
N CYS A 494 13.27 14.32 -18.55
CA CYS A 494 14.33 14.16 -19.54
C CYS A 494 14.66 15.42 -20.35
N THR A 495 13.82 16.47 -20.34
CA THR A 495 14.16 17.76 -20.98
C THR A 495 15.07 18.64 -20.13
N LEU A 496 15.28 18.31 -18.85
CA LEU A 496 16.21 19.03 -17.99
C LEU A 496 17.66 18.68 -18.38
N GLN A 497 18.52 19.70 -18.54
CA GLN A 497 19.87 19.57 -19.14
C GLN A 497 20.92 18.93 -18.19
N TYR A 498 20.62 17.77 -17.59
CA TYR A 498 21.57 17.04 -16.77
C TYR A 498 22.45 16.12 -17.62
N ARG A 499 23.78 16.28 -17.51
CA ARG A 499 24.74 15.71 -18.49
C ARG A 499 24.92 14.20 -18.39
N LYS A 500 24.87 13.63 -17.18
CA LYS A 500 24.92 12.20 -16.80
C LYS A 500 24.78 12.09 -15.27
N LEU A 501 24.48 10.90 -14.76
CA LEU A 501 24.47 10.57 -13.32
C LEU A 501 25.28 9.29 -13.08
N ASP A 502 26.33 9.35 -12.27
CA ASP A 502 26.95 8.18 -11.65
C ASP A 502 26.14 7.71 -10.44
N PHE A 503 26.60 6.68 -9.72
CA PHE A 503 25.88 6.15 -8.56
C PHE A 503 25.82 7.13 -7.37
N GLU A 504 26.85 7.93 -7.12
CA GLU A 504 26.85 8.86 -5.97
C GLU A 504 25.88 10.02 -6.20
N GLU A 505 25.92 10.59 -7.40
CA GLU A 505 25.01 11.67 -7.80
C GLU A 505 23.57 11.15 -7.96
N PHE A 506 23.39 9.95 -8.51
CA PHE A 506 22.08 9.29 -8.54
C PHE A 506 21.54 9.08 -7.13
N ALA A 507 22.35 8.57 -6.20
CA ALA A 507 21.91 8.36 -4.81
C ALA A 507 21.49 9.68 -4.14
N ALA A 508 22.26 10.75 -4.30
CA ALA A 508 21.88 12.08 -3.83
C ALA A 508 20.55 12.57 -4.45
N SER A 509 20.25 12.18 -5.68
CA SER A 509 19.00 12.51 -6.39
C SER A 509 17.80 11.61 -6.08
N ALA A 510 18.03 10.43 -5.47
CA ALA A 510 17.04 9.37 -5.28
C ALA A 510 16.60 9.15 -3.82
N ILE A 511 17.14 9.90 -2.86
CA ILE A 511 16.78 9.80 -1.44
C ILE A 511 15.57 10.69 -1.11
N SER A 512 14.51 10.09 -0.55
CA SER A 512 13.39 10.84 0.03
C SER A 512 13.70 11.23 1.47
N VAL A 513 13.89 12.52 1.72
CA VAL A 513 14.13 13.07 3.06
C VAL A 513 13.01 12.70 4.04
N TYR A 514 11.73 12.76 3.60
CA TYR A 514 10.59 12.36 4.43
C TYR A 514 10.63 10.90 4.85
N GLN A 515 11.04 9.98 3.96
CA GLN A 515 11.14 8.56 4.30
C GLN A 515 12.36 8.26 5.17
N MET A 516 13.45 9.04 5.03
CA MET A 516 14.58 9.02 5.97
C MET A 516 14.17 9.49 7.37
N GLU A 517 13.32 10.52 7.50
CA GLU A 517 12.72 10.96 8.77
C GLU A 517 11.70 9.97 9.39
N ALA A 518 11.53 8.77 8.81
CA ALA A 518 10.78 7.67 9.43
C ALA A 518 11.68 6.61 10.08
N LEU A 519 13.00 6.67 9.85
CA LEU A 519 13.97 5.74 10.43
C LEU A 519 14.45 6.25 11.79
N GLU A 520 14.58 5.34 12.76
CA GLU A 520 15.09 5.66 14.10
C GLU A 520 16.51 6.25 14.07
N THR A 521 17.31 5.93 13.04
CA THR A 521 18.66 6.49 12.83
C THR A 521 18.69 7.88 12.20
N TRP A 522 17.54 8.49 11.85
CA TRP A 522 17.46 9.77 11.14
C TRP A 522 18.38 10.85 11.72
N GLU A 523 18.34 11.07 13.03
CA GLU A 523 19.10 12.15 13.68
C GLU A 523 20.62 11.96 13.53
N GLN A 524 21.10 10.71 13.57
CA GLN A 524 22.52 10.38 13.40
C GLN A 524 22.99 10.68 11.98
N HIS A 525 22.19 10.29 10.96
CA HIS A 525 22.45 10.63 9.56
C HIS A 525 22.40 12.14 9.34
N ALA A 526 21.37 12.81 9.85
CA ALA A 526 21.16 14.24 9.66
C ALA A 526 22.31 15.08 10.25
N ARG A 527 22.76 14.77 11.48
CA ARG A 527 23.90 15.45 12.13
C ARG A 527 25.20 15.23 11.35
N ARG A 528 25.54 13.97 11.03
CA ARG A 528 26.75 13.64 10.26
C ARG A 528 26.73 14.26 8.85
N ALA A 529 25.55 14.37 8.24
CA ALA A 529 25.38 15.02 6.94
C ALA A 529 25.64 16.53 7.03
N TYR A 530 25.20 17.19 8.10
CA TYR A 530 25.54 18.57 8.37
C TYR A 530 27.04 18.77 8.63
N ASP A 531 27.70 17.86 9.36
CA ASP A 531 29.15 17.95 9.62
C ASP A 531 30.02 17.81 8.35
N LEU A 532 29.52 17.07 7.36
CA LEU A 532 30.12 16.98 6.01
C LEU A 532 29.79 18.24 5.20
N PHE A 533 28.52 18.68 5.22
CA PHE A 533 28.07 19.87 4.51
C PHE A 533 28.78 21.14 5.02
N ASP A 534 29.01 21.32 6.33
CA ASP A 534 29.64 22.54 6.86
C ASP A 534 31.09 22.74 6.41
N LYS A 535 31.74 21.65 5.98
CA LYS A 535 33.09 21.60 5.43
C LYS A 535 33.12 21.71 3.90
N GLU A 536 32.26 20.95 3.21
CA GLU A 536 32.31 20.79 1.75
C GLU A 536 31.36 21.70 0.95
N GLY A 537 30.25 22.19 1.55
CA GLY A 537 29.15 22.80 0.80
C GLY A 537 28.46 24.02 1.43
N ASN A 538 28.59 24.23 2.75
CA ASN A 538 27.99 25.35 3.47
C ASN A 538 28.85 26.60 3.30
N ARG A 539 28.50 27.38 2.28
CA ARG A 539 29.04 28.73 2.02
C ARG A 539 28.16 29.79 2.69
N PRO A 540 28.66 31.03 2.89
CA PRO A 540 27.82 32.16 3.21
C PRO A 540 26.67 32.30 2.20
N ILE A 541 25.46 32.56 2.69
CA ILE A 541 24.23 32.45 1.91
C ILE A 541 23.95 33.76 1.16
N VAL A 542 23.75 33.66 -0.15
CA VAL A 542 23.03 34.68 -0.92
C VAL A 542 21.54 34.48 -0.65
N ILE A 543 20.89 35.46 0.00
CA ILE A 543 19.52 35.33 0.53
C ILE A 543 18.53 35.00 -0.60
N GLU A 544 18.79 35.50 -1.81
CA GLU A 544 18.01 35.30 -3.03
C GLU A 544 18.06 33.84 -3.53
N GLU A 545 19.19 33.13 -3.39
CA GLU A 545 19.29 31.70 -3.73
C GLU A 545 18.40 30.86 -2.78
N LEU A 546 18.44 31.18 -1.48
CA LEU A 546 17.63 30.48 -0.49
C LEU A 546 16.14 30.83 -0.58
N ALA A 547 15.80 32.08 -0.91
CA ALA A 547 14.42 32.48 -1.21
C ALA A 547 13.86 31.71 -2.42
N SER A 548 14.66 31.55 -3.48
CA SER A 548 14.30 30.79 -4.67
C SER A 548 14.09 29.29 -4.38
N GLU A 549 14.99 28.65 -3.64
CA GLU A 549 14.87 27.23 -3.23
C GLU A 549 13.68 26.97 -2.27
N LEU A 550 13.13 28.00 -1.63
CA LEU A 550 11.97 27.90 -0.75
C LEU A 550 10.67 28.37 -1.42
N GLY A 551 10.73 28.91 -2.65
CA GLY A 551 9.57 29.47 -3.35
C GLY A 551 9.02 30.75 -2.70
N LEU A 552 9.86 31.49 -1.96
CA LEU A 552 9.47 32.71 -1.26
C LEU A 552 9.52 33.91 -2.22
N GLY A 553 8.39 34.60 -2.37
CA GLY A 553 8.32 35.84 -3.16
C GLY A 553 9.09 37.00 -2.50
N PRO A 554 9.50 38.03 -3.28
CA PRO A 554 10.30 39.15 -2.80
C PRO A 554 9.58 40.06 -1.77
N SER A 555 8.27 39.85 -1.56
CA SER A 555 7.46 40.52 -0.53
C SER A 555 7.57 39.86 0.86
N VAL A 556 8.22 38.70 0.98
CA VAL A 556 8.45 38.03 2.27
C VAL A 556 9.63 38.71 3.00
N PRO A 557 9.51 39.08 4.29
CA PRO A 557 10.62 39.61 5.08
C PRO A 557 11.61 38.48 5.43
N LEU A 558 12.44 38.12 4.45
CA LEU A 558 13.37 36.98 4.49
C LEU A 558 14.31 37.01 5.70
N HIS A 559 14.72 38.20 6.15
CA HIS A 559 15.56 38.37 7.35
C HIS A 559 14.88 37.89 8.65
N VAL A 560 13.54 37.93 8.74
CA VAL A 560 12.78 37.38 9.88
C VAL A 560 12.57 35.88 9.72
N VAL A 561 12.20 35.43 8.51
CA VAL A 561 11.90 34.01 8.23
C VAL A 561 13.13 33.12 8.35
N LEU A 562 14.32 33.66 8.03
CA LEU A 562 15.58 32.93 7.98
C LEU A 562 16.48 33.18 9.22
N GLN A 563 16.02 33.91 10.23
CA GLN A 563 16.88 34.32 11.35
C GLN A 563 17.52 33.13 12.08
N ASP A 564 16.74 32.10 12.43
CA ASP A 564 17.26 30.87 13.05
C ASP A 564 17.94 29.90 12.06
N TRP A 565 17.83 30.19 10.76
CA TRP A 565 18.35 29.34 9.68
C TRP A 565 19.77 29.74 9.29
N ILE A 566 20.20 30.97 9.63
CA ILE A 566 21.49 31.54 9.24
C ILE A 566 22.32 31.86 10.49
N ARG A 567 23.55 31.36 10.54
CA ARG A 567 24.51 31.62 11.62
C ARG A 567 24.98 33.08 11.57
N HIS A 568 24.69 33.85 12.61
CA HIS A 568 25.14 35.25 12.71
C HIS A 568 26.67 35.44 12.68
N ALA A 569 27.45 34.39 12.99
CA ALA A 569 28.92 34.48 13.05
C ALA A 569 29.60 34.43 11.67
N ASP A 570 29.00 33.81 10.66
CA ASP A 570 29.64 33.53 9.36
C ASP A 570 28.68 33.52 8.15
N GLY A 571 27.40 33.80 8.35
CA GLY A 571 26.39 33.86 7.27
C GLY A 571 26.06 32.50 6.64
N LYS A 572 26.54 31.40 7.21
CA LYS A 572 26.27 30.02 6.76
C LYS A 572 24.93 29.49 7.25
N LEU A 573 24.43 28.38 6.70
CA LEU A 573 23.25 27.71 7.26
C LEU A 573 23.56 27.13 8.65
N SER A 574 22.60 27.28 9.57
CA SER A 574 22.53 26.53 10.82
C SER A 574 22.10 25.08 10.56
N PHE A 575 22.21 24.20 11.57
CA PHE A 575 21.66 22.85 11.46
C PHE A 575 20.16 22.85 11.13
N LEU A 576 19.38 23.76 11.75
CA LEU A 576 17.96 23.93 11.42
C LEU A 576 17.76 24.34 9.96
N GLY A 577 18.54 25.33 9.48
CA GLY A 577 18.51 25.77 8.09
C GLY A 577 18.84 24.66 7.10
N PHE A 578 19.82 23.81 7.42
CA PHE A 578 20.18 22.62 6.64
C PHE A 578 19.03 21.60 6.56
N ILE A 579 18.37 21.27 7.68
CA ILE A 579 17.20 20.37 7.67
C ILE A 579 16.08 20.92 6.79
N LYS A 580 15.82 22.24 6.83
CA LYS A 580 14.83 22.88 5.96
C LYS A 580 15.25 22.86 4.49
N LEU A 581 16.52 23.10 4.19
CA LEU A 581 17.08 23.05 2.84
C LEU A 581 16.92 21.66 2.18
N LEU A 582 17.11 20.57 2.92
CA LEU A 582 16.93 19.20 2.40
C LEU A 582 15.51 19.00 1.82
N HIS A 583 14.49 19.50 2.53
CA HIS A 583 13.08 19.47 2.08
C HIS A 583 12.80 20.40 0.89
N GLY A 584 13.42 21.59 0.85
CA GLY A 584 13.23 22.61 -0.18
C GLY A 584 11.78 23.12 -0.27
N VAL A 585 11.35 23.61 -1.45
CA VAL A 585 9.99 24.11 -1.69
C VAL A 585 8.95 23.07 -1.24
N SER A 586 8.15 23.42 -0.24
CA SER A 586 7.04 22.56 0.20
C SER A 586 5.90 22.63 -0.81
N SER A 587 5.44 21.49 -1.32
CA SER A 587 4.31 21.41 -2.28
C SER A 587 2.96 21.92 -1.74
N ARG A 588 2.91 22.44 -0.50
CA ARG A 588 1.77 23.16 0.07
C ARG A 588 1.71 24.65 -0.29
N SER A 589 2.76 25.25 -0.84
CA SER A 589 2.88 26.72 -0.99
C SER A 589 2.74 27.27 -2.42
N ILE A 590 2.20 26.48 -3.37
CA ILE A 590 1.72 27.02 -4.65
C ILE A 590 0.19 27.11 -4.58
N PRO A 591 -0.39 28.25 -4.13
CA PRO A 591 -1.75 28.57 -4.52
C PRO A 591 -1.78 28.69 -6.05
N LYS A 592 -2.81 28.13 -6.70
CA LYS A 592 -3.04 28.42 -8.12
C LYS A 592 -3.36 29.91 -8.24
N ALA A 593 -2.69 30.60 -9.16
CA ALA A 593 -3.07 31.93 -9.62
C ALA A 593 -4.36 31.86 -10.44
#